data_AF-A0AAE4FGJ2-F1
#
_entry.id   AF-A0AAE4FGJ2-F1
#
_cell.length_a   1.000
_cell.length_b   1.000
_cell.length_c   1.000
_cell.angle_alpha   90.00
_cell.angle_beta   90.00
_cell.angle_gamma   90.00
#
_symmetry.space_group_name_H-M   'P 1'
#
loop_
_entity.id
_entity.type
_entity.pdbx_description
1 polymer ?
#
loop_
_entity_poly.entity_id
_entity_poly.type
_entity_poly.pdbx_seq_one_letter_code
_entity_poly.pdbx_strand_id
1 'polypeptide(L)'
;MNALLTQILMELKSGNLHRCKEMGLTEEEMQALNRLTVDDLHYLINTPVSLLSFNINHSNLGVMLKQAQQVQIRNRKINKALVLGGSIVMMQHFFGLTATDVSNRRRLAGLTVRQGRSTAPTEEEELAVWLQWRALDTDNSRSSDNLDMMMEIAEQQSVSLNTVWSLIKEWSVI
;
A
#
# COMPACT_ATOMS: atom_id res chain seq x y z
N MET A 1 31.73 11.81 16.27
CA MET A 1 32.14 10.79 15.27
C MET A 1 31.15 10.88 14.11
N ASN A 2 31.55 11.46 12.98
CA ASN A 2 30.66 11.66 11.83
C ASN A 2 30.39 10.32 11.13
N ALA A 3 29.39 9.56 11.60
CA ALA A 3 29.02 8.25 11.07
C ALA A 3 28.76 8.27 9.55
N LEU A 4 28.26 9.39 9.02
CA LEU A 4 28.09 9.62 7.58
C LEU A 4 29.42 9.63 6.81
N LEU A 5 30.46 10.27 7.35
CA LEU A 5 31.77 10.31 6.72
C LEU A 5 32.44 8.93 6.73
N THR A 6 32.29 8.19 7.83
CA THR A 6 32.75 6.80 7.91
C THR A 6 32.00 5.92 6.91
N GLN A 7 30.69 6.09 6.75
CA GLN A 7 29.89 5.36 5.77
C GLN A 7 30.33 5.66 4.33
N ILE A 8 30.57 6.93 3.99
CA ILE A 8 31.08 7.35 2.68
C ILE A 8 32.43 6.68 2.41
N LEU A 9 33.37 6.73 3.36
CA LEU A 9 34.68 6.09 3.22
C LEU A 9 34.57 4.57 3.06
N MET A 10 33.64 3.93 3.78
CA MET A 10 33.43 2.49 3.69
C MET A 10 32.85 2.09 2.33
N GLU A 11 31.86 2.82 1.80
CA GLU A 11 31.30 2.62 0.45
C GLU A 11 32.33 2.86 -0.65
N LEU A 12 33.22 3.83 -0.44
CA LEU A 12 34.29 4.14 -1.38
C LEU A 12 35.38 3.05 -1.37
N LYS A 13 35.75 2.54 -0.19
CA LYS A 13 36.67 1.40 -0.04
C LYS A 13 36.06 0.07 -0.51
N SER A 14 34.74 -0.09 -0.47
CA SER A 14 34.05 -1.27 -1.00
C SER A 14 33.86 -1.22 -2.52
N GLY A 15 34.29 -0.14 -3.20
CA GLY A 15 34.23 0.00 -4.65
C GLY A 15 32.87 0.44 -5.19
N ASN A 16 31.95 0.87 -4.34
CA ASN A 16 30.61 1.33 -4.73
C ASN A 16 30.63 2.80 -5.21
N LEU A 17 31.41 3.07 -6.25
CA LEU A 17 31.56 4.42 -6.83
C LEU A 17 30.24 5.01 -7.32
N HIS A 18 29.30 4.16 -7.75
CA HIS A 18 27.97 4.58 -8.16
C HIS A 18 27.18 5.23 -7.00
N ARG A 19 27.18 4.60 -5.81
CA ARG A 19 26.54 5.16 -4.60
C ARG A 19 27.20 6.47 -4.16
N CYS A 20 28.52 6.58 -4.27
CA CYS A 20 29.23 7.80 -3.94
C CYS A 20 28.82 8.97 -4.85
N LYS A 21 28.60 8.71 -6.15
CA LYS A 21 28.05 9.70 -7.09
C LYS A 21 26.61 10.09 -6.76
N GLU A 22 25.76 9.13 -6.40
CA GLU A 22 24.38 9.41 -5.98
C GLU A 22 24.32 10.25 -4.69
N MET A 23 25.32 10.14 -3.82
CA MET A 23 25.47 10.99 -2.64
C MET A 23 25.95 12.42 -2.97
N GLY A 24 26.30 12.69 -4.24
CA GLY A 24 26.72 14.00 -4.71
C GLY A 24 28.23 14.23 -4.73
N LEU A 25 29.05 13.20 -4.50
CA LEU A 25 30.51 13.32 -4.61
C LEU A 25 30.94 13.38 -6.07
N THR A 26 31.82 14.33 -6.38
CA THR A 26 32.51 14.40 -7.67
C THR A 26 33.60 13.33 -7.78
N GLU A 27 34.00 13.02 -9.01
CA GLU A 27 35.10 12.07 -9.28
C GLU A 27 36.41 12.50 -8.60
N GLU A 28 36.69 13.79 -8.58
CA GLU A 28 37.87 14.39 -7.97
C GLU A 28 37.85 14.23 -6.44
N GLU A 29 36.72 14.50 -5.80
CA GLU A 29 36.53 14.30 -4.36
C GLU A 29 36.66 12.82 -3.98
N MET A 30 36.11 11.91 -4.78
CA MET A 30 36.23 10.47 -4.54
C MET A 30 37.69 10.00 -4.63
N GLN A 31 38.46 10.48 -5.61
CA GLN A 31 39.87 10.17 -5.74
C GLN A 31 40.69 10.72 -4.56
N ALA A 32 40.40 11.95 -4.12
CA ALA A 32 41.04 12.55 -2.95
C ALA A 32 40.73 11.77 -1.68
N LEU A 33 39.46 11.38 -1.46
CA LEU A 33 39.03 10.56 -0.33
C LEU A 33 39.71 9.18 -0.32
N ASN A 34 39.94 8.56 -1.48
CA ASN A 34 40.60 7.25 -1.55
C ASN A 34 42.07 7.29 -1.14
N ARG A 35 42.73 8.43 -1.34
CA ARG A 35 44.16 8.67 -1.07
C ARG A 35 44.43 9.19 0.35
N LEU A 36 43.39 9.44 1.15
CA LEU A 36 43.53 9.92 2.52
C LEU A 36 44.36 8.97 3.37
N THR A 37 45.27 9.55 4.15
CA THR A 37 46.02 8.84 5.20
C THR A 37 45.25 8.86 6.52
N VAL A 38 45.75 8.11 7.51
CA VAL A 38 45.18 8.10 8.87
C VAL A 38 45.24 9.48 9.51
N ASP A 39 46.30 10.25 9.24
CA ASP A 39 46.47 11.60 9.78
C ASP A 39 45.49 12.59 9.14
N ASP A 40 45.23 12.48 7.84
CA ASP A 40 44.24 13.31 7.14
C ASP A 40 42.82 13.02 7.64
N LEU A 41 42.51 11.75 7.93
CA LEU A 41 41.24 11.36 8.55
C LEU A 41 41.09 11.95 9.95
N HIS A 42 42.17 11.94 10.75
CA HIS A 42 42.17 12.54 12.07
C HIS A 42 41.94 14.06 12.00
N TYR A 43 42.51 14.73 11.00
CA TYR A 43 42.26 16.15 10.74
C TYR A 43 40.80 16.43 10.36
N LEU A 44 40.25 15.67 9.42
CA LEU A 44 38.86 15.84 8.95
C LEU A 44 37.82 15.59 10.06
N ILE A 45 38.06 14.61 10.93
CA ILE A 45 37.16 14.27 12.05
C ILE A 45 37.16 15.35 13.14
N ASN A 46 38.32 15.99 13.37
CA ASN A 46 38.47 17.01 14.41
C ASN A 46 38.22 18.43 13.90
N THR A 47 37.89 18.58 12.61
CA THR A 47 37.54 19.88 12.04
C THR A 47 36.12 20.29 12.51
N PRO A 48 35.94 21.49 13.09
CA PRO A 48 34.64 21.94 13.62
C PRO A 48 33.65 22.41 12.53
N VAL A 49 33.97 22.21 11.26
CA VAL A 49 33.17 22.65 10.11
C VAL A 49 32.23 21.53 9.68
N SER A 50 30.99 21.90 9.34
CA SER A 50 30.01 20.94 8.79
C SER A 50 30.44 20.49 7.39
N LEU A 51 30.97 19.28 7.29
CA LEU A 51 31.39 18.66 6.02
C LEU A 51 30.21 18.24 5.13
N LEU A 52 29.04 18.03 5.72
CA LEU A 52 27.82 17.60 5.03
C LEU A 52 26.65 18.44 5.52
N SER A 53 25.87 19.01 4.60
CA SER A 53 24.57 19.61 4.91
C SER A 53 23.48 18.72 4.32
N PHE A 54 22.66 18.14 5.19
CA PHE A 54 21.51 17.36 4.77
C PHE A 54 20.26 18.25 4.81
N ASN A 55 19.55 18.34 3.69
CA ASN A 55 18.29 19.07 3.62
C ASN A 55 17.16 18.11 3.23
N ILE A 56 16.19 17.96 4.12
CA ILE A 56 14.99 17.16 3.83
C ILE A 56 14.02 18.03 3.06
N ASN A 57 13.67 17.60 1.85
CA ASN A 57 12.55 18.18 1.13
C ASN A 57 11.22 17.75 1.79
N HIS A 58 10.77 18.54 2.76
CA HIS A 58 9.57 18.25 3.56
C HIS A 58 8.27 18.21 2.73
N SER A 59 8.18 18.96 1.62
CA SER A 59 7.00 18.92 0.75
C SER A 59 6.92 17.60 0.00
N ASN A 60 8.02 17.15 -0.61
CA ASN A 60 8.08 15.86 -1.29
C ASN A 60 7.87 14.70 -0.32
N LEU A 61 8.53 14.73 0.84
CA LEU A 61 8.35 13.71 1.87
C LEU A 61 6.88 13.62 2.32
N GLY A 62 6.23 14.75 2.57
CA GLY A 62 4.82 14.79 2.95
C GLY A 62 3.89 14.21 1.88
N VAL A 63 4.14 14.50 0.60
CA VAL A 63 3.38 13.93 -0.52
C VAL A 63 3.59 12.41 -0.61
N MET A 64 4.83 11.94 -0.55
CA MET A 64 5.15 10.51 -0.62
C MET A 64 4.54 9.73 0.55
N LEU A 65 4.57 10.27 1.76
CA LEU A 65 3.96 9.64 2.93
C LEU A 65 2.44 9.52 2.77
N LYS A 66 1.77 10.58 2.28
CA LYS A 66 0.33 10.54 2.00
C LYS A 66 0.00 9.51 0.92
N GLN A 67 0.77 9.46 -0.17
CA GLN A 67 0.57 8.47 -1.23
C GLN A 67 0.76 7.05 -0.72
N ALA A 68 1.80 6.78 0.07
CA ALA A 68 2.05 5.49 0.68
C ALA A 68 0.87 5.05 1.56
N GLN A 69 0.35 5.97 2.38
CA GLN A 69 -0.83 5.70 3.21
C GLN A 69 -2.07 5.36 2.36
N GLN A 70 -2.33 6.11 1.28
CA GLN A 70 -3.45 5.82 0.39
C GLN A 70 -3.33 4.47 -0.30
N VAL A 71 -2.13 4.10 -0.75
CA VAL A 71 -1.84 2.77 -1.32
C VAL A 71 -2.07 1.66 -0.28
N GLN A 72 -1.67 1.87 0.97
CA GLN A 72 -1.93 0.91 2.05
C GLN A 72 -3.43 0.74 2.32
N ILE A 73 -4.18 1.84 2.44
CA ILE A 73 -5.64 1.81 2.64
C ILE A 73 -6.31 1.05 1.49
N ARG A 74 -5.97 1.38 0.24
CA ARG A 74 -6.52 0.71 -0.95
C ARG A 74 -6.22 -0.80 -0.93
N ASN A 75 -4.98 -1.19 -0.64
CA ASN A 75 -4.61 -2.61 -0.59
C ASN A 75 -5.33 -3.36 0.54
N ARG A 76 -5.54 -2.72 1.69
CA ARG A 76 -6.33 -3.30 2.79
C ARG A 76 -7.78 -3.54 2.37
N LYS A 77 -8.42 -2.59 1.69
CA LYS A 77 -9.78 -2.76 1.13
C LYS A 77 -9.85 -3.90 0.12
N ILE A 78 -8.89 -3.97 -0.82
CA ILE A 78 -8.80 -5.07 -1.80
C ILE A 78 -8.71 -6.42 -1.09
N ASN A 79 -7.82 -6.55 -0.11
CA ASN A 79 -7.63 -7.81 0.59
C ASN A 79 -8.88 -8.20 1.40
N LYS A 80 -9.52 -7.25 2.09
CA LYS A 80 -10.79 -7.49 2.80
C LYS A 80 -11.87 -7.98 1.84
N ALA A 81 -12.05 -7.32 0.70
CA ALA A 81 -13.03 -7.71 -0.31
C ALA A 81 -12.76 -9.12 -0.88
N LEU A 82 -11.50 -9.49 -1.08
CA LEU A 82 -11.13 -10.85 -1.52
C LEU A 82 -11.46 -11.91 -0.47
N VAL A 83 -11.16 -11.65 0.80
CA VAL A 83 -11.45 -12.58 1.92
C VAL A 83 -12.95 -12.80 2.07
N LEU A 84 -13.75 -11.73 1.93
CA LEU A 84 -15.22 -11.81 1.98
C LEU A 84 -15.85 -12.42 0.72
N GLY A 85 -15.05 -12.89 -0.24
CA GLY A 85 -15.57 -13.59 -1.44
C GLY A 85 -16.04 -12.66 -2.56
N GLY A 86 -15.52 -11.44 -2.66
CA GLY A 86 -15.81 -10.52 -3.78
C GLY A 86 -15.43 -11.14 -5.12
N SER A 87 -16.33 -11.08 -6.11
CA SER A 87 -16.15 -11.69 -7.44
C SER A 87 -15.16 -10.93 -8.32
N ILE A 88 -14.67 -11.55 -9.40
CA ILE A 88 -13.77 -10.87 -10.37
C ILE A 88 -14.43 -9.61 -10.93
N VAL A 89 -15.71 -9.67 -11.27
CA VAL A 89 -16.47 -8.53 -11.81
C VAL A 89 -16.57 -7.40 -10.78
N MET A 90 -16.83 -7.74 -9.51
CA MET A 90 -16.84 -6.77 -8.42
C MET A 90 -15.46 -6.14 -8.21
N MET A 91 -14.40 -6.94 -8.19
CA MET A 91 -13.03 -6.46 -8.01
C MET A 91 -12.60 -5.55 -9.17
N GLN A 92 -13.04 -5.85 -10.40
CA GLN A 92 -12.83 -4.99 -11.56
C GLN A 92 -13.59 -3.67 -11.43
N HIS A 93 -14.84 -3.71 -10.98
CA HIS A 93 -15.68 -2.51 -10.83
C HIS A 93 -15.14 -1.53 -9.78
N PHE A 94 -14.81 -2.01 -8.58
CA PHE A 94 -14.37 -1.14 -7.47
C PHE A 94 -12.87 -0.83 -7.49
N PHE A 95 -12.04 -1.77 -7.99
CA PHE A 95 -10.59 -1.66 -7.89
C PHE A 95 -9.85 -1.66 -9.23
N GLY A 96 -10.54 -1.81 -10.36
CA GLY A 96 -9.92 -1.87 -11.68
C GLY A 96 -8.99 -3.08 -11.88
N LEU A 97 -9.11 -4.10 -11.03
CA LEU A 97 -8.26 -5.28 -11.08
C LEU A 97 -8.67 -6.21 -12.21
N THR A 98 -7.69 -6.78 -12.92
CA THR A 98 -7.95 -7.79 -13.94
C THR A 98 -8.25 -9.15 -13.30
N ALA A 99 -8.83 -10.08 -14.06
CA ALA A 99 -9.02 -11.47 -13.62
C ALA A 99 -7.71 -12.14 -13.18
N THR A 100 -6.61 -11.82 -13.86
CA THR A 100 -5.27 -12.32 -13.53
C THR A 100 -4.78 -11.76 -12.20
N ASP A 101 -4.96 -10.45 -11.95
CA ASP A 101 -4.59 -9.82 -10.68
C ASP A 101 -5.35 -10.43 -9.50
N VAL A 102 -6.66 -10.61 -9.66
CA VAL A 102 -7.54 -11.21 -8.65
C VAL A 102 -7.10 -12.65 -8.35
N SER A 103 -6.85 -13.44 -9.38
CA SER A 103 -6.43 -14.84 -9.23
C SER A 103 -5.07 -14.96 -8.55
N ASN A 104 -4.11 -14.13 -8.95
CA ASN A 104 -2.78 -14.08 -8.33
C ASN A 104 -2.85 -13.66 -6.87
N ARG A 105 -3.62 -12.62 -6.54
CA ARG A 105 -3.80 -12.14 -5.15
C ARG A 105 -4.48 -13.17 -4.27
N ARG A 106 -5.52 -13.86 -4.76
CA ARG A 106 -6.16 -14.96 -4.01
C ARG A 106 -5.19 -16.10 -3.72
N ARG A 107 -4.39 -16.49 -4.71
CA ARG A 107 -3.36 -17.53 -4.55
C ARG A 107 -2.32 -17.14 -3.50
N LEU A 108 -1.82 -15.90 -3.54
CA LEU A 108 -0.87 -15.39 -2.55
C LEU A 108 -1.47 -15.29 -1.14
N ALA A 109 -2.76 -14.99 -1.02
CA ALA A 109 -3.46 -14.92 0.25
C ALA A 109 -3.90 -16.30 0.80
N GLY A 110 -3.60 -17.40 0.09
CA GLY A 110 -4.04 -18.74 0.50
C GLY A 110 -5.55 -18.96 0.42
N LEU A 111 -6.29 -18.09 -0.28
CA LEU A 111 -7.74 -18.20 -0.42
C LEU A 111 -8.06 -19.31 -1.43
N THR A 112 -8.58 -20.43 -0.93
CA THR A 112 -9.12 -21.48 -1.79
C THR A 112 -10.40 -20.98 -2.44
N VAL A 113 -10.36 -20.75 -3.76
CA VAL A 113 -11.57 -20.44 -4.52
C VAL A 113 -12.49 -21.65 -4.41
N ARG A 114 -13.61 -21.52 -3.67
CA ARG A 114 -14.71 -22.49 -3.77
C ARG A 114 -15.16 -22.46 -5.24
N GLN A 115 -14.73 -23.45 -6.00
CA GLN A 115 -15.23 -23.65 -7.36
C GLN A 115 -16.66 -24.17 -7.24
N GLY A 116 -17.62 -23.29 -7.51
CA GLY A 116 -19.04 -23.59 -7.48
C GLY A 116 -19.85 -22.33 -7.64
N ARG A 117 -21.07 -22.45 -8.16
CA ARG A 117 -22.04 -21.34 -8.15
C ARG A 117 -22.21 -20.89 -6.70
N SER A 118 -22.09 -19.59 -6.42
CA SER A 118 -22.53 -19.05 -5.13
C SER A 118 -23.96 -19.54 -4.92
N THR A 119 -24.21 -20.23 -3.81
CA THR A 119 -25.57 -20.60 -3.43
C THR A 119 -26.41 -19.32 -3.44
N ALA A 120 -27.58 -19.37 -4.06
CA ALA A 120 -28.52 -18.26 -3.97
C ALA A 120 -28.80 -18.01 -2.48
N PRO A 121 -28.81 -16.73 -2.04
CA PRO A 121 -29.16 -16.43 -0.66
C PRO A 121 -30.56 -16.98 -0.35
N THR A 122 -30.73 -17.42 0.88
CA THR A 122 -32.05 -17.76 1.41
C THR A 122 -32.86 -16.47 1.64
N GLU A 123 -34.19 -16.58 1.64
CA GLU A 123 -35.08 -15.44 1.91
C GLU A 123 -34.76 -14.77 3.27
N GLU A 124 -34.33 -15.55 4.27
CA GLU A 124 -33.88 -15.06 5.57
C GLU A 124 -32.59 -14.21 5.46
N GLU A 125 -31.60 -14.67 4.68
CA GLU A 125 -30.35 -13.94 4.42
C GLU A 125 -30.61 -12.66 3.62
N GLU A 126 -31.50 -12.70 2.63
CA GLU A 126 -31.90 -11.51 1.86
C GLU A 126 -32.54 -10.45 2.75
N LEU A 127 -33.48 -10.87 3.60
CA LEU A 127 -34.18 -9.97 4.53
C LEU A 127 -33.21 -9.37 5.56
N ALA A 128 -32.27 -10.17 6.08
CA ALA A 128 -31.26 -9.70 7.02
C ALA A 128 -30.32 -8.66 6.39
N VAL A 129 -29.83 -8.93 5.16
CA VAL A 129 -29.01 -7.99 4.39
C VAL A 129 -29.80 -6.69 4.10
N TRP A 130 -31.08 -6.81 3.74
CA TRP A 130 -31.93 -5.66 3.44
C TRP A 130 -32.15 -4.74 4.65
N LEU A 131 -32.47 -5.33 5.81
CA LEU A 131 -32.69 -4.57 7.05
C LEU A 131 -31.44 -3.80 7.47
N GLN A 132 -30.26 -4.45 7.41
CA GLN A 132 -29.00 -3.79 7.73
C GLN A 132 -28.62 -2.72 6.71
N TRP A 133 -28.82 -3.00 5.42
CA TRP A 133 -28.59 -2.02 4.37
C TRP A 133 -29.42 -0.76 4.59
N ARG A 134 -30.72 -0.91 4.87
CA ARG A 134 -31.60 0.23 5.15
C ARG A 134 -31.20 1.02 6.40
N ALA A 135 -30.74 0.34 7.45
CA ALA A 135 -30.29 0.99 8.68
C ALA A 135 -29.01 1.83 8.46
N LEU A 136 -28.11 1.35 7.59
CA LEU A 136 -26.86 2.04 7.25
C LEU A 136 -27.05 3.13 6.18
N ASP A 137 -28.03 2.98 5.29
CA ASP A 137 -28.34 3.92 4.21
C ASP A 137 -29.03 5.21 4.71
N THR A 138 -29.68 5.17 5.88
CA THR A 138 -30.36 6.35 6.48
C THR A 138 -29.42 7.51 6.86
N ASP A 139 -28.11 7.27 6.99
CA ASP A 139 -27.11 8.32 7.30
C ASP A 139 -26.61 9.09 6.07
N ASN A 140 -27.22 8.90 4.90
CA ASN A 140 -27.19 9.82 3.75
C ASN A 140 -25.78 10.22 3.26
N SER A 141 -24.84 9.28 3.23
CA SER A 141 -23.62 9.41 2.42
C SER A 141 -23.81 8.68 1.10
N ARG A 142 -24.59 9.27 0.19
CA ARG A 142 -24.66 8.88 -1.24
C ARG A 142 -23.37 9.26 -1.99
N SER A 143 -22.22 8.89 -1.45
CA SER A 143 -20.95 8.96 -2.17
C SER A 143 -20.64 7.57 -2.74
N SER A 144 -19.95 7.57 -3.88
CA SER A 144 -19.60 6.45 -4.77
C SER A 144 -18.99 5.17 -4.15
N ASP A 145 -18.93 5.02 -2.82
CA ASP A 145 -18.07 4.04 -2.15
C ASP A 145 -18.80 3.28 -1.01
N ASN A 146 -20.05 2.86 -1.25
CA ASN A 146 -20.80 1.96 -0.34
C ASN A 146 -20.14 0.58 -0.16
N LEU A 147 -18.97 0.35 -0.76
CA LEU A 147 -18.20 -0.87 -0.61
C LEU A 147 -17.85 -1.17 0.85
N ASP A 148 -17.51 -0.15 1.64
CA ASP A 148 -17.18 -0.36 3.06
C ASP A 148 -18.41 -0.88 3.84
N MET A 149 -19.60 -0.34 3.57
CA MET A 149 -20.87 -0.82 4.13
C MET A 149 -21.19 -2.24 3.64
N MET A 150 -21.02 -2.53 2.35
CA MET A 150 -21.21 -3.88 1.79
C MET A 150 -20.29 -4.90 2.46
N MET A 151 -19.03 -4.53 2.69
CA MET A 151 -18.06 -5.37 3.40
C MET A 151 -18.45 -5.59 4.86
N GLU A 152 -19.00 -4.58 5.53
CA GLU A 152 -19.49 -4.68 6.90
C GLU A 152 -20.71 -5.61 7.00
N ILE A 153 -21.70 -5.46 6.12
CA ILE A 153 -22.89 -6.34 6.09
C ILE A 153 -22.49 -7.79 5.79
N ALA A 154 -21.60 -8.00 4.81
CA ALA A 154 -21.12 -9.34 4.47
C ALA A 154 -20.42 -10.02 5.66
N GLU A 155 -19.63 -9.26 6.42
CA GLU A 155 -18.95 -9.74 7.62
C GLU A 155 -19.94 -10.07 8.76
N GLN A 156 -20.93 -9.21 9.00
CA GLN A 156 -21.93 -9.41 10.07
C GLN A 156 -22.90 -10.56 9.78
N GLN A 157 -23.35 -10.68 8.53
CA GLN A 157 -24.30 -11.73 8.13
C GLN A 157 -23.62 -13.04 7.72
N SER A 158 -22.27 -13.09 7.74
CA SER A 158 -21.48 -14.25 7.29
C SER A 158 -21.82 -14.72 5.87
N VAL A 159 -22.30 -13.81 5.02
CA VAL A 159 -22.63 -14.05 3.61
C VAL A 159 -21.49 -13.57 2.70
N SER A 160 -21.44 -14.09 1.47
CA SER A 160 -20.41 -13.63 0.53
C SER A 160 -20.66 -12.16 0.12
N LEU A 161 -19.59 -11.39 0.01
CA LEU A 161 -19.64 -10.01 -0.44
C LEU A 161 -20.24 -9.87 -1.84
N ASN A 162 -20.06 -10.89 -2.69
CA ASN A 162 -20.70 -10.92 -4.00
C ASN A 162 -22.23 -11.02 -3.90
N THR A 163 -22.75 -11.78 -2.94
CA THR A 163 -24.20 -11.90 -2.69
C THR A 163 -24.79 -10.55 -2.30
N VAL A 164 -24.18 -9.87 -1.32
CA VAL A 164 -24.59 -8.53 -0.86
C VAL A 164 -24.56 -7.53 -2.02
N TRP A 165 -23.50 -7.55 -2.83
CA TRP A 165 -23.38 -6.67 -4.00
C TRP A 165 -24.46 -6.94 -5.07
N SER A 166 -24.80 -8.20 -5.31
CA SER A 166 -25.88 -8.59 -6.24
C SER A 166 -27.24 -8.10 -5.76
N LEU A 167 -27.59 -8.31 -4.48
CA LEU A 167 -28.87 -7.89 -3.89
C LEU A 167 -29.03 -6.37 -3.91
N ILE A 168 -27.99 -5.62 -3.51
CA ILE A 168 -28.04 -4.16 -3.52
C ILE A 168 -28.17 -3.62 -4.94
N LYS A 169 -27.50 -4.24 -5.92
CA LYS A 169 -27.68 -3.88 -7.33
C LYS A 169 -29.11 -4.08 -7.78
N GLU A 170 -29.74 -5.19 -7.42
CA GLU A 170 -31.14 -5.47 -7.75
C GLU A 170 -32.09 -4.43 -7.14
N TRP A 171 -31.90 -4.09 -5.86
CA TRP A 171 -32.72 -3.07 -5.18
C TRP A 171 -32.47 -1.64 -5.68
N SER A 172 -31.28 -1.36 -6.22
CA SER A 172 -30.94 -0.03 -6.78
C SER A 172 -31.50 0.23 -8.18
N VAL A 173 -32.03 -0.81 -8.85
CA VAL A 173 -32.64 -0.72 -10.19
C VAL A 173 -34.16 -0.42 -10.08
N ILE A 174 -34.72 -0.45 -8.88
CA ILE A 174 -36.12 -0.08 -8.55
C ILE A 174 -36.15 1.35 -8.02
#